data_AF-A0A960DXS5-F1
#
_entry.id   AF-A0A960DXS5-F1
#
_cell.length_a   1.000
_cell.length_b   1.000
_cell.length_c   1.000
_cell.angle_alpha   90.00
_cell.angle_beta   90.00
_cell.angle_gamma   90.00
#
_symmetry.space_group_name_H-M   'P 1'
#
loop_
_entity.id
_entity.type
_entity.pdbx_description
1 polymer ?
#
loop_
_entity_poly.entity_id
_entity_poly.type
_entity_poly.pdbx_seq_one_letter_code
_entity_poly.pdbx_strand_id
1 'polypeptide(L)'
;SGEVIAVLDWELCTLGDPLADLALLMVYWTESDDPIAALPGAATTLEGFPSRAELVAAYQDAGGRPVGDLDYYVAFGYWKLACILEGVYTRYKAGAMGNDGADAEVFGDTVRLLGRASLDALDRMGG
;
A
#
# COMPACT_ATOMS: atom_id res chain seq x y z
N SER A 1 -6.69 12.21 -23.61
CA SER A 1 -5.94 13.00 -22.61
C SER A 1 -6.21 12.37 -21.25
N GLY A 2 -5.17 11.99 -20.51
CA GLY A 2 -5.27 11.34 -19.19
C GLY A 2 -5.17 12.35 -18.04
N GLU A 3 -5.81 13.52 -18.19
CA GLU A 3 -5.72 14.61 -17.22
C GLU A 3 -6.59 14.33 -15.98
N VAL A 4 -6.02 14.49 -14.79
CA VAL A 4 -6.74 14.35 -13.52
C VAL A 4 -7.55 15.61 -13.26
N ILE A 5 -8.88 15.49 -13.21
CA ILE A 5 -9.80 16.63 -12.98
C ILE A 5 -10.29 16.75 -11.53
N ALA A 6 -10.16 15.68 -10.74
CA ALA A 6 -10.56 15.65 -9.33
C ALA A 6 -9.80 14.55 -8.58
N VAL A 7 -9.51 14.80 -7.30
CA VAL A 7 -9.08 13.79 -6.33
C VAL A 7 -10.23 13.59 -5.35
N LEU A 8 -10.66 12.35 -5.15
CA LEU A 8 -11.82 11.97 -4.33
C LEU A 8 -11.36 11.22 -3.08
N ASP A 9 -12.32 10.86 -2.22
CA ASP A 9 -12.10 10.01 -1.04
C ASP A 9 -11.14 10.61 0.02
N TRP A 10 -11.51 11.79 0.53
CA TRP A 10 -10.72 12.55 1.50
C TRP A 10 -10.95 12.15 2.96
N GLU A 11 -11.67 11.06 3.24
CA GLU A 11 -12.09 10.75 4.62
C GLU A 11 -10.92 10.42 5.57
N LEU A 12 -9.75 10.04 5.03
CA LEU A 12 -8.52 9.78 5.78
C LEU A 12 -7.47 10.90 5.69
N CYS A 13 -7.79 12.04 5.07
CA CYS A 13 -6.81 13.10 4.87
C CYS A 13 -6.39 13.77 6.20
N THR A 14 -5.11 14.08 6.33
CA THR A 14 -4.56 14.81 7.48
C THR A 14 -3.25 15.50 7.10
N LEU A 15 -2.78 16.42 7.95
CA LEU A 15 -1.39 16.87 7.89
C LEU A 15 -0.46 15.76 8.38
N GLY A 16 0.64 15.51 7.65
CA GLY A 16 1.61 14.46 7.95
C GLY A 16 2.88 14.58 7.11
N ASP A 17 3.80 13.62 7.27
CA ASP A 17 4.97 13.53 6.41
C ASP A 17 4.57 12.96 5.04
N PRO A 18 4.87 13.65 3.92
CA PRO A 18 4.46 13.19 2.58
C PRO A 18 5.13 11.88 2.15
N LEU A 19 6.24 11.47 2.78
CA LEU A 19 6.83 10.16 2.50
C LEU A 19 5.94 9.01 2.96
N ALA A 20 5.04 9.24 3.94
CA ALA A 20 4.04 8.25 4.33
C ALA A 20 3.05 7.94 3.19
N ASP A 21 2.65 8.96 2.42
CA ASP A 21 1.74 8.78 1.28
C ASP A 21 2.47 8.17 0.08
N LEU A 22 3.70 8.63 -0.21
CA LEU A 22 4.53 8.04 -1.27
C LEU A 22 4.79 6.55 -0.98
N ALA A 23 5.12 6.20 0.26
CA ALA A 23 5.35 4.81 0.64
C ALA A 23 4.08 3.96 0.60
N LEU A 24 2.93 4.51 1.00
CA LEU A 24 1.66 3.81 0.87
C LEU A 24 1.33 3.55 -0.61
N LEU A 25 1.65 4.48 -1.51
CA LEU A 25 1.58 4.24 -2.95
C LEU A 25 2.48 3.07 -3.34
N MET A 26 3.73 3.01 -2.86
CA MET A 26 4.64 1.88 -3.16
C MET A 26 4.11 0.53 -2.65
N VAL A 27 3.41 0.51 -1.51
CA VAL A 27 2.76 -0.70 -0.98
C VAL A 27 1.66 -1.20 -1.93
N TYR A 28 0.87 -0.29 -2.50
CA TYR A 28 -0.18 -0.63 -3.45
C TYR A 28 0.33 -0.91 -4.87
N TRP A 29 1.46 -0.29 -5.26
CA TRP A 29 2.02 -0.38 -6.60
C TRP A 29 2.80 -1.68 -6.78
N THR A 30 2.06 -2.72 -7.15
CA THR A 30 2.60 -4.07 -7.35
C THR A 30 3.26 -4.15 -8.73
N GLU A 31 4.50 -4.64 -8.77
CA GLU A 31 5.23 -4.96 -9.99
C GLU A 31 5.07 -6.46 -10.32
N SER A 32 5.30 -6.84 -11.57
CA SER A 32 4.97 -8.20 -12.06
C SER A 32 5.84 -9.32 -11.46
N ASP A 33 7.00 -8.97 -10.91
CA ASP A 33 7.94 -9.87 -10.24
C ASP A 33 7.81 -9.85 -8.72
N ASP A 34 6.86 -9.09 -8.17
CA ASP A 34 6.65 -9.05 -6.74
C ASP A 34 6.15 -10.39 -6.20
N PRO A 35 6.77 -10.92 -5.13
CA PRO A 35 6.30 -12.15 -4.51
C PRO A 35 4.98 -11.97 -3.77
N ILE A 36 4.63 -10.73 -3.44
CA ILE A 36 3.52 -10.34 -2.58
C ILE A 36 2.86 -9.09 -3.15
N ALA A 37 1.54 -9.15 -3.34
CA ALA A 37 0.72 -8.00 -3.74
C ALA A 37 -0.19 -7.58 -2.59
N ALA A 38 -0.19 -6.30 -2.23
CA ALA A 38 -1.15 -5.75 -1.26
C ALA A 38 -2.59 -5.76 -1.82
N LEU A 39 -2.72 -5.64 -3.13
CA LEU A 39 -3.97 -5.77 -3.88
C LEU A 39 -3.83 -6.89 -4.91
N PRO A 40 -4.46 -8.06 -4.67
CA PRO A 40 -4.48 -9.14 -5.65
C PRO A 40 -5.06 -8.66 -6.99
N GLY A 41 -4.36 -8.95 -8.10
CA GLY A 41 -4.80 -8.55 -9.44
C GLY A 41 -4.63 -7.06 -9.75
N ALA A 42 -3.71 -6.36 -9.07
CA ALA A 42 -3.39 -4.97 -9.36
C ALA A 42 -3.06 -4.76 -10.84
N ALA A 43 -3.74 -3.80 -11.48
CA ALA A 43 -3.52 -3.48 -12.89
C ALA A 43 -2.10 -2.97 -13.19
N THR A 44 -1.38 -2.51 -12.15
CA THR A 44 0.00 -2.03 -12.24
C THR A 44 0.99 -3.10 -12.66
N THR A 45 0.63 -4.39 -12.60
CA THR A 45 1.47 -5.48 -13.10
C THR A 45 1.42 -5.63 -14.63
N LEU A 46 0.55 -4.89 -15.33
CA LEU A 46 0.44 -4.92 -16.78
C LEU A 46 1.52 -4.05 -17.43
N GLU A 47 1.90 -4.39 -18.66
CA GLU A 47 2.83 -3.58 -19.46
C GLU A 47 2.29 -2.16 -19.68
N GLY A 48 3.19 -1.17 -19.63
CA GLY A 48 2.87 0.24 -19.84
C GLY A 48 2.63 1.04 -18.57
N PHE A 49 2.54 0.39 -17.40
CA PHE A 49 2.60 1.07 -16.11
C PHE A 49 4.06 1.32 -15.70
N PRO A 50 4.35 2.44 -15.02
CA PRO A 50 5.68 2.71 -14.48
C PRO A 50 6.04 1.75 -13.35
N SER A 51 7.34 1.48 -13.20
CA SER A 51 7.92 0.87 -12.01
C SER A 51 7.84 1.80 -10.79
N ARG A 52 8.00 1.25 -9.59
CA ARG A 52 8.13 2.04 -8.36
C ARG A 52 9.32 3.00 -8.42
N ALA A 53 10.43 2.57 -9.03
CA ALA A 53 11.60 3.42 -9.21
C ALA A 53 11.28 4.65 -10.08
N GLU A 54 10.55 4.47 -11.18
CA GLU A 54 10.11 5.58 -12.04
C GLU A 54 9.12 6.50 -11.34
N LEU A 55 8.19 5.96 -10.55
CA LEU A 55 7.27 6.78 -9.74
C LEU A 55 8.00 7.62 -8.68
N VAL A 56 8.99 7.03 -8.00
CA VAL A 56 9.82 7.73 -7.02
C VAL A 56 10.67 8.81 -7.68
N ALA A 57 11.19 8.56 -8.88
CA ALA A 57 11.90 9.56 -9.67
C ALA A 57 10.96 10.71 -10.07
N ALA A 58 9.78 10.41 -10.61
CA ALA A 58 8.78 11.41 -10.98
C ALA A 58 8.32 12.28 -9.79
N TYR A 59 8.19 11.68 -8.60
CA TYR A 59 7.90 12.40 -7.37
C TYR A 59 9.01 13.41 -7.02
N GLN A 60 10.28 13.01 -7.12
CA GLN A 60 11.41 13.89 -6.85
C GLN A 60 11.54 15.00 -7.90
N ASP A 61 11.37 14.66 -9.18
CA ASP A 61 11.41 15.63 -10.29
C ASP A 61 10.29 16.69 -10.18
N ALA A 62 9.14 16.33 -9.60
CA ALA A 62 8.06 17.25 -9.29
C ALA A 62 8.33 18.16 -8.06
N GLY A 63 9.52 18.09 -7.45
CA GLY A 63 9.89 18.86 -6.27
C GLY A 63 9.48 18.21 -4.94
N GLY A 64 9.28 16.89 -4.94
CA GLY A 64 9.00 16.10 -3.74
C GLY A 64 10.13 16.13 -2.71
N ARG A 65 9.87 15.57 -1.51
CA ARG A 65 10.89 15.47 -0.46
C ARG A 65 11.99 14.48 -0.83
N PRO A 66 13.21 14.63 -0.29
CA PRO A 66 14.24 13.59 -0.37
C PRO A 66 13.73 12.26 0.17
N VAL A 67 14.03 11.17 -0.53
CA VAL A 67 13.44 9.83 -0.27
C VAL A 67 14.38 8.88 0.47
N GLY A 68 15.43 9.37 1.12
CA GLY A 68 16.46 8.54 1.75
C GLY A 68 15.94 7.55 2.80
N ASP A 69 14.84 7.90 3.49
CA ASP A 69 14.23 7.07 4.53
C ASP A 69 13.01 6.26 4.02
N LEU A 70 12.82 6.12 2.71
CA LEU A 70 11.57 5.60 2.14
C LEU A 70 11.23 4.18 2.62
N ASP A 71 12.21 3.30 2.83
CA ASP A 71 11.97 1.94 3.31
C ASP A 71 11.33 1.90 4.71
N TYR A 72 11.65 2.85 5.59
CA TYR A 72 10.95 3.00 6.88
C TYR A 72 9.46 3.29 6.67
N TYR A 73 9.16 4.22 5.76
CA TYR A 73 7.79 4.57 5.45
C TYR A 73 7.06 3.43 4.73
N VAL A 74 7.74 2.61 3.93
CA VAL A 74 7.17 1.42 3.29
C VAL A 74 6.83 0.37 4.34
N ALA A 75 7.73 0.13 5.30
CA ALA A 75 7.44 -0.73 6.44
C ALA A 75 6.21 -0.24 7.23
N PHE A 76 6.14 1.06 7.49
CA PHE A 76 4.98 1.70 8.12
C PHE A 76 3.70 1.57 7.28
N GLY A 77 3.80 1.70 5.96
CA GLY A 77 2.68 1.54 5.03
C GLY A 77 2.08 0.12 5.06
N TYR A 78 2.92 -0.91 5.03
CA TYR A 78 2.48 -2.30 5.18
C TYR A 78 1.80 -2.55 6.52
N TRP A 79 2.39 -2.05 7.61
CA TRP A 79 1.80 -2.15 8.95
C TRP A 79 0.44 -1.43 9.04
N LYS A 80 0.36 -0.19 8.51
CA LYS A 80 -0.89 0.58 8.48
C LYS A 80 -1.98 -0.17 7.72
N LEU A 81 -1.66 -0.76 6.57
CA LEU A 81 -2.61 -1.55 5.78
C LEU A 81 -3.04 -2.83 6.53
N ALA A 82 -2.12 -3.49 7.22
CA ALA A 82 -2.44 -4.63 8.08
C ALA A 82 -3.45 -4.24 9.17
N CYS A 83 -3.28 -3.10 9.84
CA CYS A 83 -4.23 -2.60 10.83
C CYS A 83 -5.63 -2.31 10.23
N ILE A 84 -5.68 -1.74 9.02
CA ILE A 84 -6.95 -1.49 8.33
C ILE A 84 -7.66 -2.82 8.04
N LEU A 85 -6.95 -3.78 7.45
CA LEU A 85 -7.52 -5.09 7.12
C LEU A 85 -7.89 -5.92 8.35
N GLU A 86 -7.16 -5.80 9.46
CA GLU A 86 -7.53 -6.44 10.72
C GLU A 86 -8.87 -5.88 11.25
N GLY A 87 -9.09 -4.58 11.08
CA GLY A 87 -10.38 -3.96 11.36
C GLY A 87 -11.50 -4.50 10.46
N VAL A 88 -11.22 -4.75 9.17
CA VAL A 88 -12.18 -5.37 8.24
C VAL A 88 -12.47 -6.81 8.67
N TYR A 89 -11.43 -7.61 8.90
CA TYR A 89 -11.52 -8.99 9.37
C TYR A 89 -12.39 -9.10 10.62
N THR A 90 -12.13 -8.25 11.62
CA THR A 90 -12.89 -8.23 12.88
C THR A 90 -14.38 -7.95 12.64
N ARG A 91 -14.72 -6.99 11.76
CA ARG A 91 -16.12 -6.66 11.43
C ARG A 91 -16.82 -7.80 10.70
N TYR A 92 -16.13 -8.49 9.79
CA TYR A 92 -16.65 -9.70 9.13
C TYR A 92 -16.93 -10.81 10.13
N LYS A 93 -15.98 -11.12 11.02
CA LYS A 93 -16.14 -12.16 12.06
C LYS A 93 -17.26 -11.84 13.04
N ALA A 94 -17.53 -10.55 13.28
CA ALA A 94 -18.66 -10.08 14.09
C ALA A 94 -20.01 -10.07 13.35
N GLY A 95 -20.04 -10.41 12.05
CA GLY A 95 -21.27 -10.41 11.23
C GLY A 95 -21.76 -9.02 10.82
N ALA A 96 -20.91 -7.99 10.91
CA ALA A 96 -21.29 -6.60 10.65
C ALA A 96 -21.31 -6.21 9.16
N MET A 97 -20.76 -7.05 8.28
CA MET A 97 -20.57 -6.76 6.84
C MET A 97 -21.68 -7.33 5.94
N GLY A 98 -22.72 -7.95 6.51
CA GLY A 98 -23.73 -8.68 5.75
C GLY A 98 -23.20 -10.01 5.21
N ASN A 99 -23.99 -10.69 4.37
CA ASN A 99 -23.61 -11.95 3.73
C ASN A 99 -23.40 -11.72 2.23
N ASP A 100 -22.23 -11.21 1.88
CA ASP A 100 -21.80 -10.99 0.49
C ASP A 100 -21.03 -12.19 -0.10
N GLY A 101 -20.87 -13.27 0.67
CA GLY A 101 -20.15 -14.47 0.28
C GLY A 101 -18.63 -14.38 0.40
N ALA A 102 -18.08 -13.29 0.96
CA ALA A 102 -16.66 -13.19 1.21
C ALA A 102 -16.21 -14.14 2.34
N ASP A 103 -15.08 -14.83 2.12
CA ASP A 103 -14.43 -15.59 3.18
C ASP A 103 -13.58 -14.66 4.04
N ALA A 104 -14.01 -14.48 5.30
CA ALA A 104 -13.34 -13.61 6.25
C ALA A 104 -11.86 -13.99 6.45
N GLU A 105 -11.51 -15.27 6.37
CA GLU A 105 -10.14 -15.72 6.63
C GLU A 105 -9.13 -15.18 5.60
N VAL A 106 -9.58 -14.83 4.39
CA VAL A 106 -8.73 -14.17 3.37
C VAL A 106 -8.17 -12.84 3.89
N PHE A 107 -8.97 -12.09 4.66
CA PHE A 107 -8.49 -10.85 5.28
C PHE A 107 -7.44 -11.16 6.36
N GLY A 108 -7.68 -12.17 7.20
CA GLY A 108 -6.74 -12.59 8.25
C GLY A 108 -5.39 -13.07 7.68
N ASP A 109 -5.41 -13.80 6.57
CA ASP A 109 -4.18 -14.23 5.88
C ASP A 109 -3.42 -13.03 5.28
N THR A 110 -4.15 -12.09 4.68
CA THR A 110 -3.56 -10.85 4.15
C THR A 110 -2.93 -10.00 5.26
N VAL A 111 -3.55 -9.92 6.45
CA VAL A 111 -2.97 -9.21 7.61
C VAL A 111 -1.59 -9.78 7.98
N ARG A 112 -1.46 -11.11 8.02
CA ARG A 112 -0.17 -11.77 8.34
C ARG A 112 0.87 -11.51 7.26
N LEU A 113 0.44 -11.57 6.00
CA LEU A 113 1.29 -11.31 4.84
C LEU A 113 1.87 -9.89 4.88
N LEU A 114 1.03 -8.88 5.12
CA LEU A 114 1.44 -7.49 5.25
C LEU A 114 2.34 -7.27 6.46
N GLY A 115 2.07 -7.94 7.58
CA GLY A 115 2.95 -7.93 8.75
C GLY A 115 4.35 -8.45 8.43
N ARG A 116 4.47 -9.51 7.62
CA ARG A 116 5.77 -10.01 7.15
C ARG A 116 6.46 -9.02 6.20
N ALA A 117 5.74 -8.48 5.23
CA ALA A 117 6.27 -7.50 4.28
C ALA A 117 6.77 -6.22 4.99
N SER A 118 6.12 -5.81 6.08
CA SER A 118 6.58 -4.71 6.94
C SER A 118 7.96 -5.00 7.54
N LEU A 119 8.18 -6.21 8.08
CA LEU A 119 9.47 -6.62 8.63
C LEU A 119 10.55 -6.72 7.54
N ASP A 120 10.22 -7.30 6.39
CA ASP A 120 11.16 -7.41 5.27
C ASP A 120 11.59 -6.02 4.75
N ALA A 121 10.72 -5.01 4.84
CA ALA A 121 11.05 -3.63 4.49
C ALA A 121 12.00 -2.97 5.52
N LEU A 122 11.83 -3.25 6.81
CA LEU A 122 12.76 -2.78 7.84
C LEU A 122 14.15 -3.42 7.68
N ASP A 123 14.21 -4.70 7.32
CA ASP A 123 15.48 -5.42 7.13
C ASP A 123 16.34 -4.80 6.01
N ARG A 124 15.72 -4.21 4.98
CA ARG A 124 16.44 -3.48 3.91
C ARG A 124 17.15 -2.21 4.40
N MET A 125 16.69 -1.62 5.49
CA MET A 125 17.33 -0.42 6.07
C MET A 125 18.62 -0.73 6.83
N GLY A 126 18.78 -1.98 7.31
CA GLY A 126 19.91 -2.40 8.14
C GLY A 126 21.05 -3.07 7.37
N GLY A 127 20.93 -3.19 6.04
CA GLY A 127 21.89 -3.84 5.15
C GLY A 127 22.94 -2.92 4.55
#